data_AF-A0A8X6SW22-F1
#
_entry.id   AF-A0A8X6SW22-F1
#
_cell.length_a   1.000
_cell.length_b   1.000
_cell.length_c   1.000
_cell.angle_alpha   90.00
_cell.angle_beta   90.00
_cell.angle_gamma   90.00
#
_symmetry.space_group_name_H-M   'P 1'
#
loop_
_entity.id
_entity.type
_entity.pdbx_description
1 polymer ?
#
loop_
_entity_poly.entity_id
_entity_poly.type
_entity_poly.pdbx_seq_one_letter_code
_entity_poly.pdbx_strand_id
1 'polypeptide(L)'
;MLLCGIRIPDFHKRILFSDEAPFWLNGYVNKQNCRIWSEAYPQVYIETPLHPEELTVWCALWAGGIIGPYFFKNNEGQIGLHPCQQSYARNHI
;
A
#
# COMPACT_ATOMS: atom_id res chain seq x y z
N MET A 1 19.94 15.84 13.99
CA MET A 1 20.44 16.19 15.34
C MET A 1 19.22 16.40 16.23
N LEU A 2 18.69 15.33 16.82
CA LEU A 2 17.65 15.42 17.84
C LEU A 2 18.32 15.90 19.13
N LEU A 3 17.78 16.95 19.76
CA LEU A 3 18.33 17.54 20.97
C LEU A 3 18.38 16.49 22.10
N CYS A 4 19.60 16.14 22.49
CA CYS A 4 19.92 15.31 23.63
C CYS A 4 19.43 16.02 24.91
N GLY A 5 18.37 15.50 25.55
CA GLY A 5 18.02 15.92 26.92
C GLY A 5 16.53 15.94 27.28
N ILE A 6 15.60 16.01 26.32
CA ILE A 6 14.17 15.96 26.64
C ILE A 6 13.70 14.50 26.56
N ARG A 7 13.66 13.80 27.70
CA ARG A 7 12.88 12.57 27.81
C ARG A 7 11.41 12.95 27.73
N ILE A 8 10.83 12.90 26.54
CA ILE A 8 9.39 13.00 26.35
C ILE A 8 8.80 11.66 26.84
N PRO A 9 8.10 11.60 27.99
CA PRO A 9 7.41 10.38 28.38
C PRO A 9 6.45 10.00 27.25
N ASP A 10 6.38 8.70 26.96
CA ASP A 10 5.57 8.18 25.86
C ASP A 10 5.90 8.73 24.46
N PHE A 11 7.17 9.02 24.17
CA PHE A 11 7.60 9.45 22.83
C PHE A 11 7.07 8.53 21.70
N HIS A 12 7.02 7.22 21.95
CA HIS A 12 6.47 6.22 21.03
C HIS A 12 5.00 6.48 20.67
N LYS A 13 4.21 7.13 21.54
CA LYS A 13 2.82 7.51 21.26
C LYS A 13 2.68 8.70 20.32
N ARG A 14 3.77 9.44 20.10
CA ARG A 14 3.82 10.62 19.22
C ARG A 14 4.41 10.30 17.85
N ILE A 15 4.81 9.04 17.61
CA ILE A 15 5.32 8.60 16.31
C ILE A 15 4.13 8.30 15.41
N LEU A 16 4.14 8.92 14.23
CA LEU A 16 3.22 8.65 13.13
C LEU A 16 3.98 7.89 12.05
N PHE A 17 3.52 6.69 11.72
CA PHE A 17 3.99 5.92 10.57
C PHE A 17 3.02 6.13 9.42
N SER A 18 3.51 6.35 8.20
CA SER A 18 2.68 6.46 7.01
C SER A 18 3.35 5.71 5.88
N ASP A 19 2.58 5.01 5.06
CA ASP A 19 3.10 4.28 3.92
C ASP A 19 2.09 4.25 2.76
N GLU A 20 2.59 3.99 1.57
CA GLU A 20 1.81 3.78 0.36
C GLU A 20 2.02 2.35 -0.14
N ALA A 21 0.93 1.60 -0.30
CA ALA A 21 0.98 0.24 -0.79
C ALA A 21 0.04 0.06 -1.99
N PRO A 22 0.53 -0.52 -3.10
CA PRO A 22 -0.34 -0.91 -4.20
C PRO A 22 -1.05 -2.25 -3.95
N PHE A 23 -2.30 -2.31 -4.37
CA PHE A 23 -3.15 -3.51 -4.34
C PHE A 23 -3.70 -3.80 -5.73
N TRP A 24 -3.71 -5.08 -6.10
CA TRP A 24 -4.31 -5.51 -7.35
C TRP A 24 -5.81 -5.76 -7.16
N LEU A 25 -6.66 -5.06 -7.91
CA LEU A 25 -8.13 -5.20 -7.77
C LEU A 25 -8.67 -6.50 -8.38
N ASN A 26 -7.90 -7.14 -9.25
CA ASN A 26 -8.26 -8.37 -9.95
C ASN A 26 -7.88 -9.66 -9.19
N GLY A 27 -7.44 -9.55 -7.93
CA GLY A 27 -6.95 -10.71 -7.16
C GLY A 27 -5.64 -11.29 -7.69
N TYR A 28 -4.87 -10.52 -8.47
CA TYR A 28 -3.56 -10.94 -8.96
C TYR A 28 -2.62 -11.26 -7.80
N VAL A 29 -2.18 -12.50 -7.76
CA VAL A 29 -1.14 -12.96 -6.85
C VAL A 29 0.16 -13.04 -7.63
N ASN A 30 1.21 -12.35 -7.15
CA ASN A 30 2.54 -12.45 -7.74
C ASN A 30 2.96 -13.92 -7.81
N LYS A 31 3.30 -14.40 -9.02
CA LYS A 31 3.73 -15.78 -9.27
C LYS A 31 4.92 -16.21 -8.40
N GLN A 32 5.79 -15.29 -8.00
CA GLN A 32 6.93 -15.58 -7.12
C GLN A 32 6.52 -15.85 -5.67
N ASN A 33 5.40 -15.26 -5.22
CA ASN A 33 4.85 -15.47 -3.87
C ASN A 33 3.71 -16.52 -3.85
N CYS A 34 3.27 -17.00 -5.02
CA CYS A 34 2.22 -18.00 -5.14
C CYS A 34 2.81 -19.42 -5.03
N ARG A 35 2.66 -20.06 -3.86
CA ARG A 35 3.04 -21.46 -3.65
C ARG A 35 1.80 -22.33 -3.48
N ILE A 36 1.52 -23.14 -4.49
CA ILE A 36 0.39 -24.09 -4.50
C ILE A 36 0.87 -25.43 -3.94
N TRP A 37 0.17 -25.98 -2.95
CA TRP A 37 0.45 -27.30 -2.37
C TRP A 37 -0.70 -28.25 -2.70
N SER A 38 -0.38 -29.47 -3.11
CA SER A 38 -1.35 -30.53 -3.43
C SER A 38 -0.68 -31.89 -3.20
N GLU A 39 -1.46 -32.89 -2.77
CA GLU A 39 -0.98 -34.28 -2.60
C GLU A 39 -0.74 -34.99 -3.94
N ALA A 40 -1.43 -34.56 -5.01
CA ALA A 40 -1.23 -35.00 -6.39
C ALA A 40 -0.71 -33.86 -7.27
N TYR A 41 -0.05 -34.16 -8.41
CA TYR A 41 0.55 -33.17 -9.33
C TYR A 41 -0.49 -32.08 -9.71
N PRO A 42 -0.36 -30.85 -9.18
CA PRO A 42 -1.36 -29.81 -9.40
C PRO A 42 -1.15 -29.20 -10.78
N GLN A 43 -1.99 -29.58 -11.75
CA GLN A 43 -2.09 -28.90 -13.05
C GLN A 43 -2.92 -27.62 -12.93
N VAL A 44 -2.42 -26.64 -12.16
CA VAL A 44 -3.12 -25.37 -11.97
C VAL A 44 -2.50 -24.30 -12.87
N TYR A 45 -3.24 -23.89 -13.89
CA TYR A 45 -2.91 -22.76 -14.74
C TYR A 45 -3.66 -21.52 -14.23
N ILE A 46 -2.93 -20.53 -13.74
CA ILE A 46 -3.49 -19.23 -13.35
C ILE A 46 -3.23 -18.25 -14.49
N GLU A 47 -4.24 -18.01 -15.30
CA GLU A 47 -4.22 -16.98 -16.33
C GLU A 47 -4.32 -15.60 -15.65
N THR A 48 -3.32 -14.76 -15.88
CA THR A 48 -3.27 -13.41 -15.32
C THR A 48 -3.54 -12.41 -16.44
N PRO A 49 -4.48 -11.46 -16.28
CA PRO A 49 -4.78 -10.48 -17.31
C PRO A 49 -3.56 -9.59 -17.58
N LEU A 50 -3.40 -9.20 -18.85
CA LEU A 50 -2.25 -8.41 -19.34
C LEU A 50 -2.21 -6.99 -18.75
N HIS A 51 -3.37 -6.45 -18.35
CA HIS A 51 -3.49 -5.13 -17.72
C HIS A 51 -4.35 -5.21 -16.44
N PRO A 52 -3.74 -5.61 -15.30
CA PRO A 52 -4.39 -5.52 -14.00
C PRO A 52 -4.69 -4.07 -13.63
N GLU A 53 -5.88 -3.79 -13.11
CA GLU A 53 -6.13 -2.53 -12.40
C GLU A 53 -5.45 -2.57 -11.03
N GLU A 54 -4.62 -1.57 -10.75
CA GLU A 54 -3.85 -1.42 -9.52
C GLU A 54 -4.35 -0.20 -8.74
N LEU A 55 -4.55 -0.38 -7.44
CA LEU A 55 -5.02 0.62 -6.51
C LEU A 55 -3.94 0.91 -5.47
N THR A 56 -3.37 2.10 -5.53
CA THR A 56 -2.47 2.58 -4.47
C THR A 56 -3.29 3.15 -3.32
N VAL A 57 -3.01 2.67 -2.10
CA VAL A 57 -3.64 3.16 -0.88
C VAL A 57 -2.58 3.78 0.01
N TRP A 58 -2.84 4.98 0.49
CA TRP A 58 -2.07 5.59 1.57
C TRP A 58 -2.77 5.32 2.90
N CYS A 59 -2.02 4.89 3.91
CA CYS A 59 -2.52 4.73 5.28
C CYS A 59 -1.50 5.28 6.26
N ALA A 60 -1.96 5.76 7.40
CA ALA A 60 -1.07 6.08 8.51
C ALA A 60 -1.50 5.42 9.82
N LEU A 61 -0.53 5.14 10.68
CA LEU A 61 -0.66 4.41 11.93
C LEU A 61 0.01 5.23 13.03
N TRP A 62 -0.67 5.37 14.15
CA TRP A 62 -0.10 5.96 15.36
C TRP A 62 -0.63 5.21 16.59
N ALA A 63 -0.15 5.55 17.78
CA ALA A 63 -0.54 4.84 19.00
C ALA A 63 -2.04 4.92 19.36
N GLY A 64 -2.77 5.87 18.78
CA GLY A 64 -4.23 5.98 18.95
C GLY A 64 -5.06 5.24 17.90
N GLY A 65 -4.44 4.62 16.89
CA GLY A 65 -5.13 3.83 15.88
C GLY A 65 -4.68 4.09 14.45
N ILE A 66 -5.56 3.79 13.51
CA ILE A 66 -5.33 3.90 12.06
C ILE A 66 -5.93 5.22 11.57
N ILE A 67 -5.12 6.04 10.91
CA ILE A 67 -5.59 7.17 10.11
C ILE A 67 -5.89 6.62 8.72
N GLY A 68 -7.12 6.85 8.28
CA GLY A 68 -7.82 6.02 7.31
C GLY A 68 -7.16 5.87 5.94
N PRO A 69 -7.57 4.82 5.20
CA PRO A 69 -7.08 4.56 3.86
C PRO A 69 -7.52 5.67 2.90
N TYR A 70 -6.55 6.35 2.32
CA TYR A 70 -6.75 7.26 1.21
C TYR A 70 -6.52 6.52 -0.10
N PHE A 71 -7.59 6.39 -0.88
CA PHE A 71 -7.56 5.74 -2.18
C PHE A 71 -7.23 6.78 -3.24
N PHE A 72 -6.11 6.57 -3.94
CA PHE A 72 -5.77 7.46 -5.04
C PHE A 72 -6.69 7.21 -6.25
N LYS A 73 -7.24 8.29 -6.80
CA LYS A 73 -8.09 8.26 -8.00
C LYS A 73 -7.35 8.90 -9.17
N ASN A 74 -7.57 8.38 -10.37
CA ASN A 74 -7.13 9.02 -11.61
C ASN A 74 -7.99 10.26 -11.93
N ASN A 75 -7.60 11.01 -12.96
CA ASN A 75 -8.27 12.23 -13.41
C ASN A 75 -9.74 12.01 -13.84
N GLU A 76 -10.16 10.76 -14.05
CA GLU A 76 -11.51 10.36 -14.46
C GLU A 76 -12.36 9.88 -13.26
N GLY A 77 -11.83 9.97 -12.04
CA GLY A 77 -12.50 9.54 -10.81
C GLY A 77 -12.50 8.03 -10.58
N GLN A 78 -11.85 7.26 -11.44
CA GLN A 78 -11.63 5.82 -11.29
C GLN A 78 -10.44 5.56 -10.39
N ILE A 79 -10.46 4.42 -9.71
CA ILE A 79 -9.43 4.05 -8.74
C ILE A 79 -8.26 3.43 -9.51
N GLY A 80 -7.16 4.16 -9.67
CA GLY A 80 -6.02 3.70 -10.43
C GLY A 80 -4.91 4.74 -10.46
N LEU A 81 -3.67 4.35 -10.16
CA LEU A 81 -2.53 5.23 -10.38
C LEU A 81 -1.35 4.49 -11.01
N HIS A 82 -0.85 5.08 -12.09
CA HIS A 82 0.42 4.77 -12.70
C HIS A 82 1.52 5.53 -11.93
N PRO A 83 2.56 4.87 -11.39
CA PRO A 83 3.48 5.46 -10.39
C PRO A 83 4.46 6.53 -10.91
N CYS A 84 4.41 6.89 -12.20
CA CYS A 84 5.43 7.77 -12.81
C CYS A 84 5.08 9.28 -12.79
N GLN A 85 3.93 9.72 -12.25
CA GLN A 85 3.52 11.14 -12.27
C GLN A 85 3.25 11.74 -10.88
N GLN A 86 3.55 11.04 -9.78
CA GLN A 86 3.23 11.50 -8.41
C GLN A 86 4.07 12.69 -7.91
N SER A 87 5.03 13.20 -8.67
CA SER A 87 5.87 14.33 -8.25
C SER A 87 5.10 15.65 -8.09
N TYR A 88 3.84 15.73 -8.51
CA TYR A 88 3.02 16.96 -8.42
C TYR A 88 1.97 16.98 -7.28
N ALA A 89 1.66 15.86 -6.64
CA ALA A 89 0.58 15.80 -5.63
C ALA A 89 1.04 15.99 -4.17
N ARG A 90 2.27 16.47 -3.94
CA ARG A 90 2.82 16.70 -2.59
C ARG A 90 2.33 17.98 -1.89
N ASN A 91 1.37 18.73 -2.45
CA ASN A 91 1.01 20.06 -1.96
C ASN A 91 -0.37 20.21 -1.29
N HIS A 92 -1.10 19.13 -1.00
CA HIS A 92 -2.42 19.24 -0.35
C HIS A 92 -2.72 18.12 0.67
N ILE A 93 -1.77 17.86 1.57
CA ILE A 93 -2.03 17.17 2.84
C ILE A 93 -1.35 17.94 3.97
#